data_AF-A0A1Y3C5D5-F1
#
_entry.id   AF-A0A1Y3C5D5-F1
#
_cell.length_a   1.000
_cell.length_b   1.000
_cell.length_c   1.000
_cell.angle_alpha   90.00
_cell.angle_beta   90.00
_cell.angle_gamma   90.00
#
_symmetry.space_group_name_H-M   'P 1'
#
loop_
_entity.id
_entity.type
_entity.pdbx_description
1 polymer ?
#
loop_
_entity_poly.entity_id
_entity_poly.type
_entity_poly.pdbx_seq_one_letter_code
_entity_poly.pdbx_strand_id
1 'polypeptide(L)'
;MTLYCIRKNQSFLAYRDQFDDCHNWQMSDLDLAFASPWYWSTDINMAKIFITQTEAETFLSTHYGELFIHAEIDLYRYEYDSS
;
A
#
# COMPACT_ATOMS: atom_id res chain seq x y z
N MET A 1 -2.46 9.87 -17.99
CA MET A 1 -1.33 10.02 -17.04
C MET A 1 -1.06 8.64 -16.48
N THR A 2 0.16 8.13 -16.58
CA THR A 2 0.49 6.77 -16.17
C THR A 2 0.78 6.77 -14.67
N LEU A 3 0.12 5.88 -13.94
CA LEU A 3 0.27 5.72 -12.50
C LEU A 3 0.82 4.31 -12.23
N TYR A 4 1.54 4.17 -11.12
CA TYR A 4 2.16 2.91 -10.72
C TYR A 4 1.68 2.51 -9.33
N CYS A 5 1.59 1.21 -9.08
CA CYS A 5 1.34 0.64 -7.77
C CYS A 5 2.31 -0.50 -7.50
N ILE A 6 2.42 -0.90 -6.24
CA ILE A 6 3.21 -2.07 -5.85
C ILE A 6 2.24 -3.21 -5.59
N ARG A 7 2.52 -4.39 -6.15
CA ARG A 7 1.68 -5.58 -6.05
C ARG A 7 2.50 -6.77 -5.56
N LYS A 8 1.88 -7.62 -4.76
CA LYS A 8 2.43 -8.90 -4.28
C LYS A 8 1.30 -9.92 -4.20
N ASN A 9 1.45 -11.07 -4.87
CA ASN A 9 0.50 -12.19 -4.80
C ASN A 9 -0.99 -11.77 -4.97
N GLN A 10 -1.28 -10.92 -5.95
CA GLN A 10 -2.63 -10.35 -6.23
C GLN A 10 -3.14 -9.29 -5.25
N SER A 11 -2.36 -8.95 -4.22
CA SER A 11 -2.65 -7.83 -3.34
C SER A 11 -1.81 -6.61 -3.72
N PHE A 12 -2.38 -5.43 -3.53
CA PHE A 12 -1.74 -4.14 -3.69
C PHE A 12 -1.22 -3.62 -2.35
N LEU A 13 -0.11 -2.90 -2.39
CA LEU A 13 0.41 -2.23 -1.21
C LEU A 13 -0.51 -1.06 -0.85
N ALA A 14 -1.08 -1.11 0.34
CA ALA A 14 -1.90 -0.04 0.90
C ALA A 14 -1.20 0.60 2.10
N TYR A 15 -1.53 1.86 2.35
CA TYR A 15 -1.09 2.60 3.52
C TYR A 15 -2.26 2.72 4.49
N ARG A 16 -2.05 2.35 5.75
CA ARG A 16 -2.97 2.64 6.83
C ARG A 16 -2.55 3.95 7.47
N ASP A 17 -3.40 4.96 7.36
CA ASP A 17 -3.20 6.18 8.14
C ASP A 17 -3.55 5.90 9.60
N GLN A 18 -2.52 5.84 10.44
CA GLN A 18 -2.67 5.61 11.87
C GLN A 18 -3.45 6.74 12.58
N PHE A 19 -3.56 7.93 11.98
CA PHE A 19 -4.35 9.03 12.55
C PHE A 19 -5.85 8.89 12.29
N ASP A 20 -6.26 8.27 11.19
CA ASP A 20 -7.69 8.12 10.85
C ASP A 20 -8.34 6.99 11.67
N ASP A 21 -7.59 5.91 11.93
CA ASP A 21 -8.03 4.77 12.75
C ASP A 21 -8.10 5.06 14.26
N CYS A 22 -7.57 6.20 14.74
CA CYS A 22 -7.78 6.65 16.13
C CYS A 22 -9.27 6.89 16.46
N HIS A 23 -10.14 7.02 15.44
CA HIS A 23 -11.59 7.07 15.63
C HIS A 23 -12.26 5.69 15.78
N ASN A 24 -11.54 4.59 15.51
CA ASN A 24 -12.00 3.22 15.76
C ASN A 24 -11.45 2.74 17.11
N TRP A 25 -12.21 3.05 18.16
CA TRP A 25 -12.01 2.79 19.60
C TRP A 25 -11.72 1.34 20.07
N GLN A 26 -11.29 0.43 19.18
CA GLN A 26 -11.00 -0.98 19.51
C GLN A 26 -9.54 -1.41 19.29
N MET A 27 -8.66 -0.58 18.75
CA MET A 27 -7.21 -0.88 18.69
C MET A 27 -6.48 -0.24 19.88
N SER A 28 -5.69 -1.03 20.61
CA SER A 28 -4.84 -0.51 21.69
C SER A 28 -3.74 0.37 21.09
N ASP A 29 -3.39 1.48 21.74
CA ASP A 29 -2.26 2.35 21.36
C ASP A 29 -0.95 1.58 21.16
N LEU A 30 -0.80 0.46 21.88
CA LEU A 30 0.36 -0.42 21.76
C LEU A 30 0.35 -1.20 20.43
N ASP A 31 -0.80 -1.74 20.01
CA ASP A 31 -0.93 -2.46 18.74
C ASP A 31 -0.71 -1.51 17.54
N LEU A 32 -1.16 -0.26 17.66
CA LEU A 32 -0.93 0.77 16.63
C LEU A 32 0.55 1.14 16.49
N ALA A 33 1.28 1.24 17.61
CA ALA A 33 2.69 1.61 17.61
C ALA A 33 3.60 0.54 16.99
N PHE A 34 3.20 -0.74 17.03
CA PHE A 34 3.94 -1.85 16.44
C PHE A 34 3.45 -2.27 15.05
N ALA A 35 2.24 -1.87 14.65
CA ALA A 35 1.73 -2.16 13.32
C ALA A 35 2.51 -1.37 12.27
N SER A 36 3.19 -2.07 11.36
CA SER A 36 3.74 -1.43 10.18
C SER A 36 2.58 -0.75 9.43
N PRO A 37 2.69 0.54 9.06
CA PRO A 37 1.58 1.24 8.40
C PRO A 37 1.33 0.70 6.98
N TRP A 38 2.21 -0.18 6.50
CA TRP A 38 2.14 -0.84 5.21
C TRP A 38 1.47 -2.21 5.33
N TYR A 39 0.42 -2.43 4.56
CA TYR A 39 -0.27 -3.72 4.50
C TYR A 39 -0.65 -4.06 3.07
N TRP A 40 -0.95 -5.33 2.83
CA TRP A 40 -1.37 -5.83 1.51
C TRP A 40 -2.90 -5.92 1.47
N SER A 41 -3.52 -5.17 0.56
CA SER A 41 -4.97 -5.17 0.33
C SER A 41 -5.30 -5.72 -1.04
N THR A 42 -6.40 -6.46 -1.18
CA THR A 42 -6.90 -6.87 -2.50
C THR A 42 -7.66 -5.76 -3.21
N ASP A 43 -8.00 -4.67 -2.51
CA ASP A 43 -8.69 -3.51 -3.08
C ASP A 43 -7.68 -2.58 -3.75
N ILE A 44 -7.78 -2.46 -5.07
CA ILE A 44 -6.95 -1.57 -5.88
C ILE A 44 -7.17 -0.10 -5.51
N ASN A 45 -8.36 0.29 -5.06
CA ASN A 45 -8.66 1.69 -4.70
C ASN A 45 -7.90 2.15 -3.46
N MET A 46 -7.46 1.21 -2.62
CA MET A 46 -6.63 1.48 -1.44
C MET A 46 -5.13 1.42 -1.74
N ALA A 47 -4.75 1.08 -2.98
CA ALA A 47 -3.36 0.96 -3.37
C ALA A 47 -2.65 2.30 -3.26
N LYS A 48 -1.42 2.28 -2.75
CA LYS A 48 -0.53 3.43 -2.82
C LYS A 48 -0.16 3.67 -4.27
N ILE A 49 -0.45 4.89 -4.71
CA ILE A 49 -0.19 5.35 -6.07
C ILE A 49 1.12 6.10 -6.13
N PHE A 50 1.94 5.78 -7.12
CA PHE A 50 3.16 6.47 -7.46
C PHE A 50 2.99 7.14 -8.82
N ILE A 51 3.49 8.38 -8.93
CA ILE A 51 3.38 9.16 -10.17
C ILE A 51 4.45 8.68 -11.17
N THR A 52 5.58 8.18 -10.66
CA THR A 52 6.68 7.65 -11.46
C THR A 52 7.09 6.26 -11.00
N GLN A 53 7.61 5.47 -11.93
CA GLN A 53 8.17 4.15 -11.61
C GLN A 53 9.36 4.28 -10.63
N THR A 54 10.21 5.29 -10.82
CA THR A 54 11.38 5.53 -9.97
C THR A 54 11.02 5.78 -8.50
N GLU A 55 9.90 6.46 -8.23
CA GLU A 55 9.41 6.62 -6.85
C GLU A 55 9.03 5.27 -6.23
N ALA A 56 8.38 4.38 -6.98
CA ALA A 56 8.01 3.05 -6.51
C ALA A 56 9.26 2.17 -6.27
N GLU A 57 10.27 2.26 -7.14
CA GLU A 57 11.55 1.55 -6.98
C GLU A 57 12.32 2.03 -5.75
N THR A 58 12.38 3.37 -5.57
CA THR A 58 13.01 4.00 -4.41
C THR A 58 12.30 3.58 -3.12
N PHE A 59 10.97 3.50 -3.16
CA PHE A 59 10.16 3.05 -2.03
C PHE A 59 10.49 1.61 -1.64
N LEU A 60 10.50 0.67 -2.60
CA LEU A 60 10.87 -0.72 -2.35
C LEU A 60 12.30 -0.87 -1.82
N SER A 61 13.23 -0.08 -2.35
CA SER A 61 14.63 -0.08 -1.92
C SER A 61 14.81 0.48 -0.51
N THR A 62 14.00 1.46 -0.13
CA THR A 62 14.05 2.10 1.20
C THR A 62 13.39 1.24 2.28
N HIS A 63 12.29 0.57 1.94
CA HIS A 63 11.53 -0.28 2.85
C HIS A 63 11.94 -1.76 2.79
N TYR A 64 13.16 -2.05 2.34
CA TYR A 64 13.65 -3.41 2.11
C TYR A 64 13.54 -4.27 3.38
N GLY A 65 12.57 -5.19 3.38
CA GLY A 65 12.25 -6.06 4.51
C GLY A 65 11.38 -7.24 4.06
N GLU A 66 11.23 -8.26 4.91
CA GLU A 66 10.52 -9.51 4.58
C GLU A 66 9.11 -9.29 4.01
N LEU A 67 8.45 -8.21 4.43
CA LEU A 67 7.13 -7.79 3.96
C LEU A 67 7.09 -7.57 2.43
N PHE A 68 8.18 -7.07 1.83
CA PHE A 68 8.26 -6.67 0.43
C PHE A 68 8.95 -7.70 -0.48
N ILE A 69 9.35 -8.86 0.05
CA ILE A 69 9.89 -9.94 -0.77
C ILE A 69 8.81 -10.39 -1.77
N HIS A 70 9.18 -10.49 -3.06
CA HIS A 70 8.29 -10.75 -4.21
C HIS A 70 7.28 -9.64 -4.51
N ALA A 71 7.51 -8.42 -4.03
CA ALA A 71 6.76 -7.25 -4.48
C ALA A 71 7.24 -6.80 -5.87
N GLU A 72 6.31 -6.50 -6.76
CA GLU A 72 6.54 -6.05 -8.12
C GLU A 72 5.87 -4.68 -8.32
N ILE A 73 6.43 -3.87 -9.21
CA ILE A 73 5.84 -2.60 -9.62
C ILE A 73 4.96 -2.88 -10.82
N ASP A 74 3.69 -2.51 -10.72
CA ASP A 74 2.70 -2.71 -11.77
C ASP A 74 2.08 -1.37 -12.19
N LEU A 75 1.51 -1.34 -13.39
CA LEU A 75 0.78 -0.18 -13.87
C LEU A 75 -0.57 -0.10 -13.17
N TYR A 76 -0.79 1.00 -12.47
CA TYR A 76 -2.06 1.26 -11.83
C TYR A 76 -3.11 1.59 -12.89
N ARG A 77 -4.07 0.68 -13.07
CA ARG A 77 -5.24 0.88 -13.93
C ARG A 77 -6.44 1.03 -13.02
N TYR A 78 -6.98 2.24 -12.96
CA TYR A 78 -8.24 2.48 -12.27
C TYR A 78 -9.31 1.66 -12.98
N GLU A 79 -9.85 0.64 -12.29
CA GLU A 79 -11.05 -0.03 -12.77
C GLU A 79 -12.22 0.90 -12.48
N TYR A 80 -12.56 1.72 -13.48
CA TYR A 80 -13.82 2.45 -13.43
C TYR A 80 -14.90 1.39 -13.57
N ASP A 81 -15.52 1.04 -12.45
CA ASP A 81 -16.73 0.22 -12.42
C ASP A 81 -17.76 0.96 -13.28
N SER A 82 -17.86 0.51 -14.53
CA SER A 82 -18.75 1.06 -15.54
C SER A 82 -20.10 0.39 -15.29
N SER A 83 -20.74 0.75 -14.18
CA SER A 83 -22.07 0.32 -13.79
C SER A 83 -23.10 1.41 -14.08
#